data_AF-A0A6L6TPP7-F1
#
_entry.id   AF-A0A6L6TPP7-F1
#
_cell.length_a   1.000
_cell.length_b   1.000
_cell.length_c   1.000
_cell.angle_alpha   90.00
_cell.angle_beta   90.00
_cell.angle_gamma   90.00
#
_symmetry.space_group_name_H-M   'P 1'
#
loop_
_entity.id
_entity.type
_entity.pdbx_description
1 polymer ?
#
loop_
_entity_poly.entity_id
_entity_poly.type
_entity_poly.pdbx_seq_one_letter_code
_entity_poly.pdbx_strand_id
1 'polypeptide(L)'
;MTKHHFQLAYTINPRHEGDEDEAASARLHLRKIGWDTVEHIETTLLGVVHLYHATTADRIDEAEKQIRDRIHEELKSLRVLSRVRFHGCLMVDGLGQAIRFSILP
;
A
#
# COMPACT_ATOMS: atom_id res chain seq x y z
N MET A 1 11.36 16.88 9.04
CA MET A 1 10.47 16.36 7.98
C MET A 1 11.27 16.26 6.70
N THR A 2 11.60 15.05 6.29
CA THR A 2 12.29 14.79 5.02
C THR A 2 11.29 14.15 4.05
N LYS A 3 11.33 14.60 2.80
CA LYS A 3 10.49 14.10 1.71
C LYS A 3 11.20 12.90 1.08
N HIS A 4 10.51 11.77 0.97
CA HIS A 4 11.03 10.56 0.34
C HIS A 4 10.07 10.06 -0.74
N HIS A 5 10.63 9.63 -1.87
CA HIS A 5 9.86 8.92 -2.88
C HIS A 5 9.68 7.47 -2.44
N PHE A 6 8.53 6.87 -2.78
CA PHE A 6 8.29 5.46 -2.55
C PHE A 6 7.76 4.76 -3.79
N GLN A 7 7.97 3.45 -3.83
CA GLN A 7 7.30 2.52 -4.73
C GLN A 7 6.64 1.42 -3.88
N LEU A 8 5.34 1.22 -4.09
CA LEU A 8 4.57 0.16 -3.47
C LEU A 8 4.14 -0.83 -4.56
N ALA A 9 4.74 -2.02 -4.54
CA ALA A 9 4.21 -3.17 -5.26
C ALA A 9 3.22 -3.91 -4.35
N TYR A 10 2.09 -4.37 -4.89
CA TYR A 10 1.07 -5.03 -4.08
C TYR A 10 0.35 -6.15 -4.81
N THR A 11 -0.44 -6.91 -4.05
CA THR A 11 -1.45 -7.84 -4.55
C THR A 11 -2.66 -7.75 -3.63
N ILE A 12 -3.85 -7.81 -4.22
CA ILE A 12 -5.10 -8.03 -3.49
C ILE A 12 -5.67 -9.36 -3.95
N ASN A 13 -5.81 -10.28 -3.00
CA ASN A 13 -6.40 -11.59 -3.22
C ASN A 13 -7.78 -11.65 -2.57
N PRO A 14 -8.76 -12.34 -3.18
CA PRO A 14 -10.03 -12.59 -2.54
C PRO A 14 -9.84 -13.49 -1.30
N ARG A 15 -10.69 -13.33 -0.30
CA ARG A 15 -10.65 -14.20 0.89
C ARG A 15 -11.15 -15.60 0.52
N HIS A 16 -12.24 -15.67 -0.22
CA HIS A 16 -12.88 -16.86 -0.79
C HIS A 16 -13.14 -16.65 -2.30
N GLU A 17 -13.36 -17.72 -3.08
CA GLU A 17 -13.60 -17.58 -4.54
C GLU A 17 -14.75 -16.62 -4.90
N GLY A 18 -15.77 -16.53 -4.04
CA GLY A 18 -16.89 -15.61 -4.21
C GLY A 18 -16.57 -14.13 -3.96
N ASP A 19 -15.36 -13.79 -3.51
CA ASP A 19 -14.92 -12.41 -3.23
C ASP A 19 -14.05 -11.81 -4.36
N GLU A 20 -13.95 -12.46 -5.52
CA GLU A 20 -13.07 -12.03 -6.61
C GLU A 20 -13.48 -10.66 -7.18
N ASP A 21 -14.78 -10.38 -7.26
CA ASP A 21 -15.28 -9.08 -7.74
C ASP A 21 -14.87 -7.94 -6.80
N GLU A 22 -14.88 -8.17 -5.48
CA GLU A 22 -14.40 -7.23 -4.48
C GLU A 22 -12.89 -7.03 -4.56
N ALA A 23 -12.12 -8.11 -4.77
CA ALA A 23 -10.68 -8.03 -4.97
C ALA A 23 -10.34 -7.23 -6.25
N ALA A 24 -11.05 -7.49 -7.35
CA ALA A 24 -10.89 -6.76 -8.61
C ALA A 24 -11.24 -5.27 -8.46
N SER A 25 -12.38 -4.97 -7.82
CA SER A 25 -12.80 -3.59 -7.53
C SER A 25 -11.77 -2.85 -6.67
N ALA A 26 -11.24 -3.51 -5.63
CA ALA A 26 -10.20 -2.94 -4.79
C ALA A 26 -8.91 -2.65 -5.56
N ARG A 27 -8.47 -3.55 -6.46
CA ARG A 27 -7.28 -3.32 -7.31
C ARG A 27 -7.48 -2.09 -8.21
N LEU A 28 -8.64 -1.97 -8.84
CA LEU A 28 -8.99 -0.82 -9.70
C LEU A 28 -9.10 0.49 -8.92
N HIS A 29 -9.62 0.43 -7.70
CA HIS A 29 -9.76 1.59 -6.82
C HIS A 29 -8.41 2.13 -6.36
N LEU A 30 -7.50 1.25 -5.90
CA LEU A 30 -6.18 1.69 -5.43
C LEU A 30 -5.36 2.42 -6.50
N ARG A 31 -5.60 2.16 -7.80
CA ARG A 31 -4.96 2.91 -8.90
C ARG A 31 -5.45 4.37 -9.02
N LYS A 32 -6.49 4.76 -8.31
CA LYS A 32 -7.15 6.07 -8.40
C LYS A 32 -7.04 6.91 -7.13
N ILE A 33 -6.25 6.49 -6.15
CA ILE A 33 -6.18 7.12 -4.81
C ILE A 33 -5.28 8.37 -4.73
N GLY A 34 -4.87 8.91 -5.89
CA GLY A 34 -4.02 10.09 -6.00
C GLY A 34 -2.51 9.81 -6.01
N TRP A 35 -2.10 8.55 -6.06
CA TRP A 35 -0.72 8.14 -6.30
C TRP A 35 -0.49 7.86 -7.77
N ASP A 36 0.75 8.05 -8.21
CA ASP A 36 1.16 7.77 -9.58
C ASP A 36 1.17 6.25 -9.82
N THR A 37 0.98 5.84 -11.06
CA THR A 37 1.04 4.44 -11.46
C THR A 37 2.17 4.25 -12.46
N VAL A 38 2.71 3.03 -12.54
CA VAL A 38 3.66 2.67 -13.60
C VAL A 38 2.88 2.14 -14.79
N GLU A 39 3.17 2.68 -15.98
CA GLU A 39 2.55 2.22 -17.22
C GLU A 39 2.79 0.71 -17.39
N HIS A 40 1.75 -0.01 -17.78
CA HIS A 40 1.75 -1.48 -17.94
C HIS A 40 1.97 -2.32 -16.67
N ILE A 41 2.11 -1.74 -15.47
CA ILE A 41 2.15 -2.49 -14.21
C ILE A 41 0.88 -2.24 -13.40
N GLU A 42 0.05 -3.27 -13.27
CA GLU A 42 -1.27 -3.16 -12.65
C GLU A 42 -1.22 -2.87 -11.15
N THR A 43 -0.22 -3.43 -10.46
CA THR A 43 -0.16 -3.43 -9.00
C THR A 43 1.07 -2.72 -8.45
N THR A 44 1.42 -1.58 -9.04
CA THR A 44 2.49 -0.71 -8.55
C THR A 44 2.02 0.73 -8.46
N LEU A 45 2.21 1.34 -7.28
CA LEU A 45 1.91 2.73 -6.99
C LEU A 45 3.20 3.46 -6.62
N LEU A 46 3.35 4.70 -7.09
CA LEU A 46 4.45 5.58 -6.76
C LEU A 46 3.90 6.82 -6.03
N GLY A 47 4.68 7.34 -5.10
CA GLY A 47 4.27 8.54 -4.41
C GLY A 47 5.35 9.12 -3.53
N VAL A 48 4.91 9.96 -2.60
CA VAL A 48 5.76 10.65 -1.64
C VAL A 48 5.28 10.36 -0.23
N VAL A 49 6.22 10.07 0.65
CA VAL A 49 5.99 9.99 2.09
C VAL A 49 6.86 11.03 2.80
N HIS A 50 6.32 11.63 3.86
CA HIS A 50 7.06 12.58 4.68
C HIS A 50 7.39 11.95 6.01
N LEU A 51 8.68 11.87 6.32
CA LEU A 51 9.18 11.19 7.51
C LEU A 51 9.74 12.21 8.51
N TYR A 52 9.41 12.03 9.78
CA TYR A 52 9.76 12.98 10.85
C TYR A 52 10.89 12.48 11.75
N HIS A 53 11.06 11.15 11.89
CA HIS A 53 11.99 10.60 12.89
C HIS A 53 13.47 10.76 12.51
N ALA A 54 14.33 10.68 13.52
CA ALA A 54 15.78 10.87 13.37
C ALA A 54 16.50 9.60 12.90
N THR A 55 16.07 8.42 13.38
CA THR A 55 16.74 7.15 13.07
C THR A 55 16.12 6.48 11.84
N THR A 56 16.92 5.67 11.14
CA THR A 56 16.43 4.87 10.00
C THR A 56 15.36 3.87 10.42
N ALA A 57 15.50 3.24 11.59
CA ALA A 57 14.53 2.27 12.10
C ALA A 57 13.16 2.92 12.33
N ASP A 58 13.12 4.05 13.04
CA ASP A 58 11.85 4.75 13.29
C ASP A 58 11.21 5.26 11.99
N ARG A 59 12.02 5.66 11.00
CA ARG A 59 11.54 6.08 9.67
C ARG A 59 10.94 4.92 8.87
N ILE A 60 11.46 3.71 9.03
CA ILE A 60 10.91 2.49 8.41
C ILE A 60 9.52 2.21 8.99
N ASP A 61 9.40 2.20 10.32
CA ASP A 61 8.12 1.96 11.01
C ASP A 61 7.10 3.05 10.68
N GLU A 62 7.55 4.30 10.61
CA GLU A 62 6.73 5.44 10.22
C GLU A 62 6.23 5.33 8.77
N ALA A 63 7.12 5.00 7.83
CA ALA A 63 6.74 4.83 6.43
C ALA A 63 5.74 3.68 6.25
N GLU A 64 6.00 2.53 6.89
CA GLU A 64 5.07 1.40 6.88
C GLU A 64 3.70 1.83 7.39
N LYS A 65 3.66 2.47 8.57
CA LYS A 65 2.42 2.89 9.21
C LYS A 65 1.63 3.86 8.33
N GLN A 66 2.27 4.92 7.81
CA GLN A 66 1.58 5.91 6.98
C GLN A 66 0.97 5.28 5.72
N ILE A 67 1.73 4.43 5.02
CA ILE A 67 1.25 3.77 3.79
C ILE A 67 0.18 2.73 4.11
N ARG A 68 0.38 1.90 5.14
CA ARG A 68 -0.59 0.90 5.58
C ARG A 68 -1.92 1.52 6.01
N ASP A 69 -1.87 2.59 6.81
CA ASP A 69 -3.07 3.28 7.29
C ASP A 69 -3.83 3.91 6.12
N ARG A 70 -3.11 4.51 5.15
CA ARG A 70 -3.73 5.06 3.93
C ARG A 70 -4.44 3.99 3.11
N ILE A 71 -3.78 2.86 2.83
CA ILE A 71 -4.38 1.75 2.08
C ILE A 71 -5.55 1.15 2.86
N HIS A 72 -5.42 0.99 4.17
CA HIS A 72 -6.47 0.47 5.03
C HIS A 72 -7.75 1.30 4.94
N GLU A 73 -7.65 2.63 5.01
CA GLU A 73 -8.82 3.50 4.89
C GLU A 73 -9.47 3.44 3.50
N GLU A 74 -8.69 3.27 2.43
CA GLU A 74 -9.23 3.07 1.09
C GLU A 74 -10.01 1.75 0.98
N LEU A 75 -9.44 0.64 1.46
CA LEU A 75 -10.13 -0.66 1.49
C LEU A 75 -11.37 -0.65 2.40
N LYS A 76 -11.31 0.08 3.51
CA LYS A 76 -12.42 0.28 4.43
C LYS A 76 -13.57 1.05 3.77
N SER A 77 -13.26 2.11 3.02
CA SER A 77 -14.27 2.91 2.30
C SER A 77 -15.04 2.09 1.27
N LEU A 78 -14.37 1.11 0.63
CA LEU A 78 -14.97 0.14 -0.28
C LEU A 78 -15.75 -0.99 0.44
N ARG A 79 -15.68 -1.07 1.77
CA ARG A 79 -16.27 -2.15 2.60
C ARG A 79 -15.78 -3.56 2.23
N VAL A 80 -14.54 -3.68 1.75
CA VAL A 80 -13.97 -4.97 1.31
C VAL A 80 -13.03 -5.62 2.33
N LEU A 81 -12.72 -4.96 3.46
CA LEU A 81 -11.73 -5.44 4.44
C LEU A 81 -11.96 -6.90 4.89
N SER A 82 -13.21 -7.32 5.08
CA SER A 82 -13.52 -8.69 5.51
C SER A 82 -13.46 -9.74 4.37
N ARG A 83 -13.35 -9.28 3.12
CA ARG A 83 -13.45 -10.07 1.87
C ARG A 83 -12.15 -10.18 1.10
N VAL A 84 -11.12 -9.41 1.45
CA VAL A 84 -9.85 -9.41 0.70
C VAL A 84 -8.64 -9.49 1.61
N ARG A 85 -7.52 -9.99 1.07
CA ARG A 85 -6.19 -9.94 1.69
C ARG A 85 -5.30 -9.03 0.85
N PHE A 86 -4.77 -7.98 1.45
CA PHE A 86 -3.78 -7.12 0.83
C PHE A 86 -2.38 -7.53 1.27
N HIS A 87 -1.46 -7.66 0.31
CA HIS A 87 -0.04 -7.87 0.56
C HIS A 87 0.76 -6.78 -0.16
N GLY A 88 1.63 -6.08 0.56
CA GLY A 88 2.42 -4.96 0.04
C GLY A 88 3.91 -5.16 0.25
N CYS A 89 4.69 -4.69 -0.71
CA CYS A 89 6.13 -4.56 -0.67
C CYS A 89 6.49 -3.10 -0.99
N LEU A 90 6.90 -2.37 0.03
CA LEU A 90 7.17 -0.94 0.00
C LEU A 90 8.68 -0.68 -0.03
N MET A 91 9.13 0.01 -1.07
CA MET A 91 10.47 0.57 -1.18
C MET A 91 10.38 2.07 -0.94
N VAL A 92 11.22 2.59 -0.05
CA VAL A 92 11.31 4.03 0.23
C VAL A 92 12.75 4.48 0.01
N ASP A 93 12.90 5.55 -0.77
CA ASP A 93 14.21 6.12 -1.07
C ASP A 93 14.98 6.47 0.22
N GLY A 94 16.21 5.98 0.33
CA GLY A 94 17.08 6.19 1.48
C GLY A 94 16.80 5.33 2.72
N LEU A 95 15.82 4.41 2.71
CA LEU A 95 15.53 3.51 3.84
C LEU A 95 16.10 2.09 3.69
N GLY A 96 16.68 1.75 2.53
CA GLY A 96 17.37 0.48 2.31
C GLY A 96 16.44 -0.65 1.88
N GLN A 97 16.22 -1.64 2.75
CA GLN A 97 15.49 -2.86 2.40
C GLN A 97 13.99 -2.62 2.16
N ALA A 98 13.38 -3.55 1.43
CA ALA A 98 11.94 -3.57 1.22
C ALA A 98 11.16 -3.83 2.52
N ILE A 99 10.17 -2.99 2.79
CA ILE A 99 9.26 -3.09 3.91
C ILE A 99 8.05 -3.92 3.47
N ARG A 100 7.80 -5.06 4.13
CA ARG A 100 6.69 -5.95 3.80
C ARG A 100 5.59 -5.82 4.84
N PHE A 101 4.36 -5.59 4.39
CA PHE A 101 3.20 -5.53 5.28
C PHE A 101 1.98 -6.16 4.63
N SER A 102 0.95 -6.43 5.44
CA SER A 102 -0.31 -6.97 4.97
C SER A 102 -1.48 -6.36 5.72
N ILE A 103 -2.64 -6.31 5.06
CA ILE A 103 -3.91 -5.96 5.69
C ILE A 103 -4.82 -7.17 5.47
N LEU A 104 -5.24 -7.79 6.57
CA LEU A 104 -5.98 -9.04 6.58
C LEU A 104 -7.38 -8.82 7.19
N PRO A 105 -8.37 -9.66 6.82
CA PRO A 105 -9.73 -9.64 7.36
C PRO A 105 -9.86 -9.77 8.87
#